data_AF-A0A843GQ29-F1
#
_entry.id   AF-A0A843GQ29-F1
#
_cell.length_a   1.000
_cell.length_b   1.000
_cell.length_c   1.000
_cell.angle_alpha   90.00
_cell.angle_beta   90.00
_cell.angle_gamma   90.00
#
_symmetry.space_group_name_H-M   'P 1'
#
loop_
_entity.id
_entity.type
_entity.pdbx_description
1 polymer ?
#
loop_
_entity_poly.entity_id
_entity_poly.type
_entity_poly.pdbx_seq_one_letter_code
_entity_poly.pdbx_strand_id
1 'polypeptide(L)'
;MLTKEEFEGLITSIKDKLDETTQALISDDLVGVLSSYGNALDEIKSLGEKIVGLETDKEELLKVNGRLFQKVGFDKEEVEEKIDEVEDEEKLEIEDVINEKGELI
;
A
#
# COMPACT_ATOMS: atom_id res chain seq x y z
N MET A 1 10.56 4.67 -18.47
CA MET A 1 11.25 5.97 -18.52
C MET A 1 12.65 5.70 -19.04
N LEU A 2 13.27 6.66 -19.74
CA LEU A 2 14.69 6.54 -20.06
C LEU A 2 15.49 6.46 -18.75
N THR A 3 16.59 5.74 -18.77
CA THR A 3 17.60 5.85 -17.71
C THR A 3 18.27 7.22 -17.78
N LYS A 4 18.97 7.60 -16.71
CA LYS A 4 19.74 8.85 -16.68
C LYS A 4 20.77 8.90 -17.82
N GLU A 5 21.49 7.80 -18.06
CA GLU A 5 22.47 7.68 -19.13
C GLU A 5 21.84 7.79 -20.53
N GLU A 6 20.69 7.13 -20.76
CA GLU A 6 19.99 7.24 -22.04
C GLU A 6 19.49 8.67 -22.29
N PHE A 7 19.03 9.37 -21.25
CA PHE A 7 18.60 10.76 -21.34
C PHE A 7 19.77 11.72 -21.60
N GLU A 8 20.89 11.55 -20.90
CA GLU A 8 22.12 12.32 -21.14
C GLU A 8 22.65 12.11 -22.57
N GLY A 9 22.63 10.86 -23.06
CA GLY A 9 22.98 10.52 -24.43
C GLY A 9 22.07 11.20 -25.45
N LEU A 10 20.76 11.27 -25.18
CA LEU A 10 19.79 11.98 -26.03
C LEU A 10 20.10 13.48 -26.10
N ILE A 11 20.33 14.13 -24.95
CA ILE A 11 20.66 15.57 -24.88
C ILE A 11 21.97 15.87 -25.59
N THR A 12 22.97 15.00 -25.44
CA THR A 12 24.26 15.12 -26.14
C THR A 12 24.06 15.00 -27.65
N SER A 13 23.29 14.01 -28.11
CA SER A 13 22.97 13.87 -29.54
C SER A 13 22.20 15.06 -30.11
N ILE A 14 21.34 15.71 -29.31
CA ILE A 14 20.65 16.94 -29.71
C ILE A 14 21.67 18.06 -29.87
N LYS A 15 22.57 18.26 -28.90
CA LYS A 15 23.64 19.25 -28.99
C LYS A 15 24.45 19.04 -30.28
N ASP A 16 24.96 17.84 -30.52
CA ASP A 16 25.84 17.56 -31.66
C ASP A 16 25.23 17.83 -33.05
N LYS A 17 23.90 17.86 -33.15
CA LYS A 17 23.18 18.15 -34.41
C LYS A 17 22.91 19.64 -34.63
N LEU A 18 23.16 20.48 -33.64
CA LEU A 18 22.93 21.91 -33.70
C LEU A 18 24.22 22.64 -34.10
N ASP A 19 24.08 23.75 -34.82
CA ASP A 19 25.19 24.65 -35.08
C ASP A 19 25.66 25.34 -33.80
N GLU A 20 26.91 25.83 -33.80
CA GLU A 20 27.54 26.45 -32.62
C GLU A 20 26.75 27.64 -32.06
N THR A 21 26.10 28.43 -32.92
CA THR A 21 25.33 29.61 -32.47
C THR A 21 24.09 29.15 -31.72
N THR A 22 23.36 28.18 -32.28
CA THR A 22 22.17 27.62 -31.64
C THR A 22 22.52 26.84 -30.37
N GLN A 23 23.61 26.07 -30.37
CA GLN A 23 24.11 25.38 -29.17
C GLN A 23 24.39 26.34 -28.02
N ALA A 24 25.02 27.49 -28.30
CA ALA A 24 25.33 28.47 -27.28
C ALA A 24 24.07 29.09 -26.67
N LEU A 25 23.04 29.34 -27.50
CA LEU A 25 21.77 29.92 -27.05
C LEU A 25 20.97 29.02 -26.12
N ILE A 26 21.03 27.69 -26.30
CA ILE A 26 20.18 26.75 -25.56
C ILE A 26 20.96 25.86 -24.57
N SER A 27 22.28 26.00 -24.47
CA SER A 27 23.09 25.09 -23.66
C SER A 27 22.72 25.08 -22.19
N ASP A 28 22.43 26.25 -21.62
CA ASP A 28 22.04 26.37 -20.20
C ASP A 28 20.67 25.73 -19.96
N ASP A 29 19.71 25.92 -20.87
CA ASP A 29 18.40 25.29 -20.80
C ASP A 29 18.50 23.76 -20.87
N LEU A 30 19.33 23.22 -21.77
CA LEU A 30 19.55 21.79 -21.89
C LEU A 30 20.21 21.20 -20.63
N VAL A 31 21.14 21.93 -20.01
CA VAL A 31 21.74 21.53 -18.73
C VAL A 31 20.70 21.58 -17.61
N GLY A 32 19.83 22.59 -17.60
CA GLY A 32 18.72 22.72 -16.64
C GLY A 32 17.73 21.56 -16.75
N VAL A 33 17.38 21.15 -17.97
CA VAL A 33 16.53 19.99 -18.25
C VAL A 33 17.20 18.69 -17.76
N LEU A 34 18.48 18.51 -18.05
CA LEU A 34 19.26 17.34 -17.63
C LEU A 34 19.34 17.22 -16.11
N SER A 35 19.62 18.33 -15.42
CA SER A 35 19.63 18.37 -13.95
C SER A 35 18.25 18.12 -13.37
N SER A 36 17.20 18.74 -13.91
CA SER A 36 15.83 18.58 -13.41
C SER A 36 15.34 17.14 -13.56
N TYR A 37 15.65 16.51 -14.70
CA TYR A 37 15.33 15.11 -14.95
C TYR A 37 16.07 14.18 -13.98
N GLY A 38 17.37 14.42 -13.77
CA GLY A 38 18.17 13.66 -12.81
C GLY A 38 17.59 13.73 -11.39
N ASN A 39 17.27 14.93 -10.93
CA ASN A 39 16.66 15.15 -9.61
C ASN A 39 15.31 14.44 -9.47
N ALA A 40 14.47 14.49 -10.51
CA ALA A 40 13.18 13.81 -10.50
C ALA A 40 13.32 12.28 -10.41
N LEU A 41 14.28 11.69 -11.12
CA LEU A 41 14.55 10.25 -11.01
C LEU A 41 15.05 9.86 -9.62
N ASP A 42 15.95 10.66 -9.04
CA ASP A 42 16.47 10.41 -7.69
C ASP A 42 15.36 10.53 -6.64
N GLU A 43 14.45 11.49 -6.78
CA GLU A 43 13.27 11.63 -5.92
C GLU A 43 12.32 10.45 -6.05
N ILE A 44 12.00 10.01 -7.28
CA ILE A 44 11.15 8.83 -7.52
C ILE A 44 11.75 7.60 -6.84
N LYS A 45 13.08 7.41 -6.95
CA LYS A 45 13.77 6.31 -6.29
C LYS A 45 13.64 6.38 -4.77
N SER A 46 13.87 7.56 -4.18
CA SER A 46 13.72 7.77 -2.73
C SER A 46 12.30 7.51 -2.25
N LEU A 47 11.29 7.93 -3.02
CA LEU A 47 9.88 7.65 -2.73
C LEU A 47 9.58 6.15 -2.80
N GLY A 48 10.14 5.44 -3.78
CA GLY A 48 10.02 3.98 -3.88
C GLY A 48 10.57 3.27 -2.64
N GLU A 49 11.75 3.66 -2.18
CA GLU A 49 12.35 3.11 -0.95
C GLU A 49 11.48 3.38 0.29
N LYS A 50 10.90 4.58 0.40
CA LYS A 50 9.96 4.92 1.49
C LYS A 50 8.68 4.09 1.44
N ILE A 51 8.13 3.85 0.25
CA ILE A 51 6.92 3.02 0.09
C ILE A 51 7.18 1.61 0.59
N VAL A 52 8.30 1.00 0.20
CA VAL A 52 8.69 -0.35 0.67
C VAL A 52 8.83 -0.40 2.20
N GLY A 53 9.43 0.65 2.79
CA GLY A 53 9.51 0.78 4.25
C GLY A 53 8.12 0.84 4.91
N LEU A 54 7.23 1.69 4.40
CA LEU A 54 5.86 1.83 4.91
C LEU A 54 5.03 0.54 4.76
N GLU A 55 5.23 -0.22 3.68
CA GLU A 55 4.59 -1.52 3.49
C GLU A 55 5.08 -2.54 4.54
N THR A 56 6.38 -2.54 4.83
CA THR A 56 6.96 -3.38 5.88
C THR A 56 6.39 -3.01 7.26
N ASP A 57 6.39 -1.72 7.60
CA ASP A 57 5.84 -1.22 8.87
C ASP A 57 4.35 -1.58 9.02
N LYS A 58 3.58 -1.45 7.94
CA LYS A 58 2.17 -1.84 7.90
C LYS A 58 2.00 -3.33 8.19
N GLU A 59 2.79 -4.20 7.58
CA GLU A 59 2.71 -5.64 7.85
C GLU A 59 3.04 -5.99 9.31
N GLU A 60 4.05 -5.34 9.88
CA GLU A 60 4.40 -5.53 11.29
C GLU A 60 3.28 -5.07 12.22
N LEU A 61 2.70 -3.90 11.95
CA LEU A 61 1.56 -3.38 12.72
C LEU A 61 0.35 -4.30 12.62
N LEU A 62 0.06 -4.87 11.45
CA LEU A 62 -1.02 -5.86 11.30
C LEU A 62 -0.76 -7.13 12.13
N LYS A 63 0.49 -7.62 12.15
CA LYS A 63 0.88 -8.78 12.98
C LYS A 63 0.76 -8.47 14.47
N VAL A 64 1.24 -7.31 14.91
CA VAL A 64 1.14 -6.88 16.32
C VAL A 64 -0.30 -6.69 16.73
N ASN A 65 -1.11 -6.00 15.92
CA ASN A 65 -2.53 -5.81 16.20
C ASN A 65 -3.27 -7.14 16.24
N GLY A 66 -2.99 -8.07 15.31
CA GLY A 66 -3.58 -9.42 15.35
C GLY A 66 -3.28 -10.16 16.66
N ARG A 67 -2.03 -10.10 17.15
CA ARG A 67 -1.64 -10.67 18.45
C ARG A 67 -2.34 -9.98 19.63
N LEU A 68 -2.48 -8.65 19.58
CA LEU A 68 -3.17 -7.90 20.61
C LEU A 68 -4.67 -8.23 20.64
N PHE A 69 -5.33 -8.32 19.50
CA PHE A 69 -6.73 -8.73 19.42
C PHE A 69 -6.96 -10.13 19.98
N GLN A 70 -6.05 -11.07 19.72
CA GLN A 70 -6.09 -12.39 20.35
C GLN A 70 -5.97 -12.26 21.87
N LYS A 71 -4.92 -11.59 22.39
CA LYS A 71 -4.72 -11.43 23.85
C LYS A 71 -5.88 -10.73 24.56
N VAL A 72 -6.36 -9.61 24.03
CA VAL A 72 -7.47 -8.85 24.61
C VAL A 72 -8.82 -9.60 24.47
N GLY A 73 -8.96 -10.44 23.45
CA GLY A 73 -10.10 -11.34 23.28
C GLY A 73 -10.10 -12.47 24.32
N PHE A 74 -8.93 -13.05 24.62
CA PHE A 74 -8.79 -14.09 25.65
C PHE A 74 -8.91 -13.55 27.08
N ASP A 75 -8.52 -12.29 27.37
CA ASP A 75 -8.70 -11.67 28.69
C ASP A 75 -10.18 -11.42 29.07
N LYS A 76 -11.13 -11.64 28.14
CA LYS A 76 -12.59 -11.52 28.39
C LYS A 76 -13.32 -12.86 28.52
N GLU A 77 -12.66 -13.99 28.29
CA GLU A 77 -13.25 -15.33 28.37
C GLU A 77 -12.72 -16.11 29.59
N GLU A 78 -12.71 -15.48 30.76
CA GLU A 78 -12.74 -16.20 32.05
C GLU A 78 -14.04 -15.84 32.78
N VAL A 79 -15.15 -16.34 32.28
CA VAL A 79 -16.27 -16.70 33.16
C VAL A 79 -16.33 -18.22 33.11
N GLU A 80 -15.82 -18.86 34.16
CA GLU A 80 -16.08 -20.26 34.46
C GLU A 80 -17.59 -20.44 34.64
N GLU A 81 -18.32 -20.77 33.57
CA GLU A 81 -19.64 -21.36 33.71
C GLU A 81 -19.49 -22.88 33.65
N LYS A 82 -19.76 -23.49 34.81
CA LYS A 82 -19.81 -24.94 35.03
C LYS A 82 -20.59 -25.59 33.90
N ILE A 83 -19.96 -26.55 33.23
CA ILE A 83 -20.67 -27.50 32.37
C ILE A 83 -21.40 -28.44 33.32
N ASP A 84 -22.63 -28.09 33.68
CA ASP A 84 -23.63 -29.08 34.10
C ASP A 84 -24.09 -29.80 32.82
N GLU A 85 -23.76 -31.08 32.70
CA GLU A 85 -24.34 -31.98 31.71
C GLU A 85 -25.86 -32.03 31.90
N VAL A 86 -26.65 -31.47 30.97
CA VAL A 86 -28.04 -31.87 30.76
C VAL A 86 -28.38 -31.82 29.27
N GLU A 87 -29.08 -32.87 28.86
CA GLU A 87 -29.46 -33.33 27.54
C GLU A 87 -30.37 -32.37 26.72
N ASP A 88 -30.40 -32.65 25.41
CA ASP A 88 -31.36 -32.25 24.37
C ASP A 88 -31.32 -30.81 23.80
N GLU A 89 -30.59 -30.68 22.69
CA GLU A 89 -30.80 -29.63 21.68
C GLU A 89 -32.16 -29.83 20.96
N GLU A 90 -33.22 -29.20 21.45
CA GLU A 90 -34.35 -28.85 20.57
C GLU A 90 -33.88 -27.73 19.63
N LYS A 91 -33.57 -28.09 18.38
CA LYS A 91 -33.26 -27.11 17.33
C LYS A 91 -34.55 -26.37 16.95
N LEU A 92 -34.64 -25.10 17.33
CA LEU A 92 -35.65 -24.17 16.83
C LEU A 92 -35.43 -23.97 15.32
N GLU A 93 -36.41 -24.36 14.50
CA GLU A 93 -36.39 -24.09 13.07
C GLU A 93 -36.92 -22.67 12.81
N ILE A 94 -36.44 -22.03 11.74
CA ILE A 94 -36.79 -20.63 11.43
C ILE A 94 -38.31 -20.43 11.23
N GLU A 95 -39.00 -21.52 10.85
CA GLU A 95 -40.44 -21.60 10.67
C GLU A 95 -41.23 -21.42 11.98
N ASP A 96 -40.60 -21.69 13.13
CA ASP A 96 -41.21 -21.51 14.46
C ASP A 96 -41.27 -20.03 14.87
N VAL A 97 -40.50 -19.16 14.20
CA VAL A 97 -40.34 -17.75 14.55
C VAL A 97 -40.91 -16.81 13.47
N ILE A 98 -41.04 -17.29 12.23
CA ILE A 98 -41.41 -16.46 11.07
C ILE A 98 -42.61 -17.07 10.35
N ASN A 99 -43.68 -16.29 10.19
CA ASN A 99 -44.86 -16.73 9.44
C ASN A 99 -44.57 -16.85 7.93
N GLU A 100 -45.45 -17.52 7.17
CA GLU A 100 -45.30 -17.71 5.72
C GLU A 100 -45.24 -16.40 4.89
N LYS A 101 -45.45 -15.25 5.52
CA LYS A 101 -45.32 -13.92 4.89
C LYS A 101 -44.02 -13.20 5.26
N GLY A 102 -43.15 -13.82 6.08
CA GLY A 102 -41.84 -13.29 6.44
C GLY A 102 -41.85 -12.34 7.65
N GLU A 103 -42.93 -12.32 8.43
CA GLU A 103 -43.01 -11.50 9.64
C GLU A 103 -42.71 -12.34 10.89
N LEU A 104 -41.98 -11.74 11.84
CA LEU A 104 -41.69 -12.35 13.14
C LEU A 104 -42.99 -12.45 13.96
N ILE A 105 -43.25 -13.63 14.51
CA ILE A 105 -44.44 -13.92 15.33
C ILE A 105 -44.16 -13.68 16.81
#